data_AF-A0A9W5U2A4-F1
#
_entry.id   AF-A0A9W5U2A4-F1
#
_cell.length_a   1.000
_cell.length_b   1.000
_cell.length_c   1.000
_cell.angle_alpha   90.00
_cell.angle_beta   90.00
_cell.angle_gamma   90.00
#
_symmetry.space_group_name_H-M   'P 1'
#
loop_
_entity.id
_entity.type
_entity.pdbx_description
1 polymer ?
#
loop_
_entity_poly.entity_id
_entity_poly.type
_entity_poly.pdbx_seq_one_letter_code
_entity_poly.pdbx_strand_id
1 'polypeptide(L)'
;MNEYEKKIHKLCKELIPVFDDLDTETQEIINEHIHCCPECDNMLDKRDFFNTTIENTENNESEDIDIKPLKKLVHINIGIRLLLFLMRILVLFVISFDSLRFHDFGDALAIQTFQFGAFLFYLPTAIFLLVFTWTFLNKKWIIYSLIVDLVILLAIWQLPLLH
;
A
#
# COMPACT_ATOMS: atom_id res chain seq x y z
N MET A 1 11.99 22.49 29.35
CA MET A 1 11.49 22.35 27.98
C MET A 1 11.60 23.67 27.25
N ASN A 2 12.52 23.76 26.30
CA ASN A 2 12.79 24.95 25.50
C ASN A 2 11.62 25.22 24.51
N GLU A 3 11.49 26.44 23.97
CA GLU A 3 10.41 26.77 23.01
C GLU A 3 10.50 25.90 21.73
N TYR A 4 11.72 25.54 21.35
CA TYR A 4 12.02 24.63 20.24
C TYR A 4 11.53 23.20 20.51
N GLU A 5 11.78 22.66 21.70
CA GLU A 5 11.31 21.32 22.10
C GLU A 5 9.78 21.25 22.15
N LYS A 6 9.10 22.34 22.56
CA LYS A 6 7.63 22.41 22.52
C LYS A 6 7.08 22.33 21.10
N LYS A 7 7.77 22.93 20.13
CA LYS A 7 7.38 22.88 18.71
C LYS A 7 7.57 21.47 18.15
N ILE A 8 8.71 20.83 18.42
CA ILE A 8 8.98 19.45 18.00
C ILE A 8 8.00 18.48 18.65
N HIS A 9 7.74 18.61 19.95
CA HIS A 9 6.78 17.78 20.67
C HIS A 9 5.38 17.85 20.05
N LYS A 10 4.90 19.07 19.72
CA LYS A 10 3.62 19.24 19.02
C LYS A 10 3.64 18.57 17.64
N LEU A 11 4.73 18.71 16.89
CA LEU A 11 4.88 18.08 15.59
C LEU A 11 4.83 16.56 15.71
N CYS A 12 5.58 15.97 16.65
CA CYS A 12 5.63 14.53 16.88
C CYS A 12 4.22 14.00 17.20
N LYS A 13 3.46 14.70 18.05
CA LYS A 13 2.08 14.31 18.37
C LYS A 13 1.16 14.23 17.14
N GLU A 14 1.37 15.08 16.15
CA GLU A 14 0.60 15.08 14.90
C GLU A 14 1.13 14.04 13.89
N LEU A 15 2.44 13.75 13.91
CA LEU A 15 3.15 12.91 12.94
C LEU A 15 3.23 11.42 13.32
N ILE A 16 3.27 11.07 14.62
CA ILE A 16 3.31 9.69 15.11
C ILE A 16 2.20 8.79 14.52
N PRO A 17 0.94 9.25 14.38
CA PRO A 17 -0.11 8.44 13.74
C PRO A 17 0.20 8.01 12.30
N VAL A 18 1.04 8.77 11.59
CA VAL A 18 1.43 8.50 10.19
C VAL A 18 2.89 8.09 10.06
N PHE A 19 3.54 7.70 11.17
CA PHE A 19 4.99 7.50 11.25
C PHE A 19 5.57 6.64 10.12
N ASP A 20 4.98 5.48 9.81
CA ASP A 20 5.47 4.58 8.74
C ASP A 20 5.39 5.18 7.33
N ASP A 21 4.50 6.16 7.14
CA ASP A 21 4.30 6.86 5.88
C ASP A 21 5.18 8.11 5.75
N LEU A 22 5.96 8.47 6.78
CA LEU A 22 6.91 9.56 6.73
C LEU A 22 8.18 9.17 5.98
N ASP A 23 8.87 10.17 5.45
CA ASP A 23 10.20 10.01 4.89
C ASP A 23 11.24 9.70 6.00
N THR A 24 12.38 9.16 5.60
CA THR A 24 13.41 8.67 6.53
C THR A 24 14.01 9.79 7.39
N GLU A 25 14.12 11.01 6.87
CA GLU A 25 14.67 12.15 7.60
C GLU A 25 13.69 12.60 8.71
N THR A 26 12.40 12.70 8.38
CA THR A 26 11.36 13.02 9.37
C THR A 26 11.22 11.92 10.44
N GLN A 27 11.33 10.64 10.06
CA GLN A 27 11.34 9.54 11.03
C GLN A 27 12.54 9.64 11.99
N GLU A 28 13.72 10.00 11.49
CA GLU A 28 14.94 10.16 12.30
C GLU A 28 14.80 11.30 13.32
N ILE A 29 14.23 12.45 12.91
CA ILE A 29 13.97 13.59 13.80
C ILE A 29 13.01 13.21 14.93
N ILE A 30 11.97 12.43 14.63
CA ILE A 30 11.00 11.96 15.63
C ILE A 30 11.67 10.96 16.59
N ASN A 31 12.47 10.02 16.08
CA ASN A 31 13.20 9.05 16.92
C ASN A 31 14.20 9.74 17.86
N GLU A 32 14.90 10.76 17.37
CA GLU A 32 15.80 11.57 18.19
C GLU A 32 15.03 12.31 19.30
N HIS A 33 13.85 12.85 18.99
CA HIS A 33 13.01 13.52 19.98
C HIS A 33 12.44 12.55 21.03
N ILE A 34 12.05 11.35 20.62
CA ILE A 34 11.49 10.30 21.49
C ILE A 34 12.49 9.89 22.58
N HIS A 35 13.78 9.78 22.25
CA HIS A 35 14.83 9.52 23.24
C HIS A 35 14.89 10.56 24.37
N CYS A 36 14.42 11.78 24.13
CA CYS A 36 14.40 12.87 25.10
C CYS A 36 12.99 13.20 25.63
N CYS A 37 11.94 12.59 25.09
CA CYS A 37 10.55 12.90 25.44
C CYS A 37 9.74 11.63 25.75
N PRO A 38 9.53 11.28 27.04
CA PRO A 38 8.82 10.06 27.42
C PRO A 38 7.33 10.07 27.03
N GLU A 39 6.76 11.24 26.77
CA GLU A 39 5.38 11.36 26.31
C GLU A 39 5.25 10.98 24.82
N CYS A 40 6.21 11.38 23.99
CA CYS A 40 6.26 10.97 22.58
C CYS A 40 6.65 9.49 22.43
N ASP A 41 7.52 8.99 23.31
CA ASP A 41 7.89 7.56 23.40
C ASP A 41 6.65 6.69 23.65
N ASN A 42 5.89 7.01 24.68
CA ASN A 42 4.67 6.29 25.03
C ASN A 42 3.59 6.38 23.93
N MET A 43 3.54 7.47 23.16
CA MET A 43 2.65 7.58 22.00
C MET A 43 3.07 6.69 20.83
N LEU A 44 4.38 6.53 20.58
CA LEU A 44 4.89 5.63 19.55
C LEU A 44 4.68 4.17 19.98
N ASP A 45 5.02 3.82 21.22
CA ASP A 45 4.81 2.49 21.80
C ASP A 45 3.34 2.07 21.76
N LYS A 46 2.41 2.96 22.15
CA LYS A 46 0.97 2.70 22.05
C LYS A 46 0.56 2.48 20.61
N ARG A 47 1.10 3.26 19.67
CA ARG A 47 0.79 3.13 18.24
C ARG A 47 1.27 1.78 17.69
N ASP A 48 2.46 1.35 18.06
CA ASP A 48 2.99 0.04 17.66
C ASP A 48 2.22 -1.11 18.33
N PHE A 49 1.83 -0.95 19.59
CA PHE A 49 0.94 -1.90 20.28
C PHE A 49 -0.44 -1.98 19.59
N PHE A 50 -1.05 -0.84 19.22
CA PHE A 50 -2.31 -0.81 18.49
C PHE A 50 -2.19 -1.43 17.10
N ASN A 51 -1.13 -1.15 16.35
CA ASN A 51 -0.92 -1.79 15.04
C ASN A 51 -0.74 -3.31 15.16
N THR A 52 -0.05 -3.78 16.19
CA THR A 52 0.15 -5.22 16.45
C THR A 52 -1.13 -5.91 16.94
N THR A 53 -2.02 -5.18 17.62
CA THR A 53 -3.28 -5.70 18.14
C THR A 53 -4.42 -5.64 17.12
N ILE A 54 -4.41 -4.64 16.22
CA ILE A 54 -5.37 -4.51 15.11
C ILE A 54 -5.22 -5.64 14.09
N GLU A 55 -4.04 -6.28 13.99
CA GLU A 55 -3.86 -7.48 13.18
C GLU A 55 -4.59 -8.72 13.75
N ASN A 56 -5.07 -8.67 15.00
CA ASN A 56 -5.67 -9.83 15.68
C ASN A 56 -7.09 -9.62 16.24
N THR A 57 -7.67 -8.42 16.21
CA THR A 57 -9.04 -8.23 16.73
C THR A 57 -9.74 -7.06 16.03
N GLU A 58 -10.54 -7.39 15.02
CA GLU A 58 -11.75 -6.62 14.72
C GLU A 58 -12.61 -6.54 15.99
N ASN A 59 -13.08 -5.33 16.29
CA ASN A 59 -13.97 -4.96 17.40
C ASN A 59 -13.26 -4.74 18.74
N ASN A 60 -13.06 -3.47 19.12
CA ASN A 60 -13.67 -2.93 20.34
C ASN A 60 -13.58 -1.40 20.36
N GLU A 61 -14.71 -0.79 20.74
CA GLU A 61 -14.91 0.64 20.94
C GLU A 61 -14.10 1.20 22.12
N SER A 62 -14.09 2.54 22.19
CA SER A 62 -13.71 3.44 23.29
C SER A 62 -12.25 3.91 23.33
N GLU A 63 -12.01 5.09 22.76
CA GLU A 63 -11.93 6.32 23.56
C GLU A 63 -11.95 7.53 22.62
N ASP A 64 -12.81 8.48 22.95
CA ASP A 64 -13.02 9.75 22.27
C ASP A 64 -11.79 10.65 22.46
N ILE A 65 -10.72 10.34 21.74
CA ILE A 65 -9.59 11.25 21.57
C ILE A 65 -9.84 11.97 20.25
N ASP A 66 -10.24 13.23 20.36
CA ASP A 66 -10.36 14.21 19.28
C ASP A 66 -9.00 14.38 18.57
N ILE A 67 -8.62 13.41 17.74
CA ILE A 67 -7.45 13.44 16.85
C ILE A 67 -7.98 13.61 15.42
N LYS A 68 -8.42 14.85 15.18
CA LYS A 68 -8.52 15.52 13.88
C LYS A 68 -7.15 15.47 13.14
N PRO A 69 -7.04 15.93 11.89
CA PRO A 69 -7.53 15.43 10.59
C PRO A 69 -6.60 14.38 9.92
N LEU A 70 -5.45 14.03 10.51
CA LEU A 70 -4.42 13.20 9.86
C LEU A 70 -4.74 11.70 9.83
N LYS A 71 -5.58 11.21 10.74
CA LYS A 71 -6.12 9.83 10.67
C LYS A 71 -6.90 9.60 9.36
N LYS A 72 -7.52 10.66 8.82
CA LYS A 72 -8.21 10.62 7.53
C LYS A 72 -7.24 10.50 6.36
N LEU A 73 -6.03 11.04 6.47
CA LEU A 73 -4.97 10.87 5.48
C LEU A 73 -4.51 9.42 5.36
N VAL A 74 -4.36 8.72 6.50
CA VAL A 74 -4.04 7.28 6.51
C VAL A 74 -5.14 6.47 5.82
N HIS A 75 -6.40 6.78 6.09
CA HIS A 75 -7.54 6.10 5.44
C HIS A 75 -7.59 6.38 3.93
N ILE A 76 -7.24 7.59 3.49
CA ILE A 76 -7.12 7.92 2.07
C ILE A 76 -5.98 7.11 1.43
N ASN A 77 -4.83 7.02 2.08
CA ASN A 77 -3.69 6.25 1.56
C ASN A 77 -4.04 4.76 1.46
N ILE A 78 -4.69 4.19 2.47
CA ILE A 78 -5.21 2.82 2.46
C ILE A 78 -6.23 2.63 1.32
N GLY A 79 -7.17 3.57 1.16
CA GLY A 79 -8.17 3.53 0.10
C GLY A 79 -7.55 3.55 -1.29
N ILE A 80 -6.52 4.38 -1.50
CA ILE A 80 -5.77 4.42 -2.76
C ILE A 80 -5.03 3.10 -3.00
N ARG A 81 -4.36 2.54 -1.98
CA ARG A 81 -3.68 1.22 -2.08
C ARG A 81 -4.67 0.13 -2.48
N LEU A 82 -5.82 0.07 -1.80
CA LEU A 82 -6.88 -0.90 -2.08
C LEU A 82 -7.42 -0.74 -3.51
N LEU A 83 -7.66 0.50 -3.94
CA LEU A 83 -8.14 0.80 -5.29
C LEU A 83 -7.14 0.34 -6.35
N LEU A 84 -5.85 0.62 -6.18
CA LEU A 84 -4.79 0.19 -7.09
C LEU A 84 -4.68 -1.33 -7.18
N PHE A 85 -4.93 -2.03 -6.07
CA PHE A 85 -4.95 -3.49 -6.05
C PHE A 85 -6.19 -4.06 -6.75
N LEU A 86 -7.38 -3.51 -6.45
CA LEU A 86 -8.63 -3.91 -7.07
C LEU A 86 -8.61 -3.71 -8.60
N MET A 87 -8.01 -2.63 -9.09
CA MET A 87 -7.87 -2.39 -10.52
C MET A 87 -7.06 -3.50 -11.21
N ARG A 88 -6.01 -4.03 -10.57
CA ARG A 88 -5.23 -5.16 -11.12
C ARG A 88 -6.04 -6.44 -11.20
N ILE A 89 -6.76 -6.76 -10.12
CA ILE A 89 -7.64 -7.93 -10.09
C ILE A 89 -8.71 -7.81 -11.18
N LEU A 90 -9.33 -6.65 -11.32
CA LEU A 90 -10.37 -6.42 -12.30
C LEU A 90 -9.86 -6.60 -13.73
N VAL A 91 -8.68 -6.06 -14.07
CA VAL A 91 -8.10 -6.23 -15.41
C VAL A 91 -7.74 -7.69 -15.67
N LEU A 92 -7.09 -8.37 -14.73
CA LEU A 92 -6.80 -9.79 -14.85
C LEU A 92 -8.07 -10.63 -15.00
N PHE A 93 -9.11 -10.31 -14.23
CA PHE A 93 -10.41 -10.97 -14.31
C PHE A 93 -11.07 -10.79 -15.67
N VAL A 94 -11.06 -9.58 -16.22
CA VAL A 94 -11.61 -9.30 -17.56
C VAL A 94 -10.87 -10.10 -18.64
N ILE A 95 -9.53 -10.11 -18.61
CA ILE A 95 -8.73 -10.87 -19.57
C ILE A 95 -8.99 -12.38 -19.43
N SER A 96 -9.11 -12.87 -18.19
CA SER A 96 -9.39 -14.27 -17.90
C SER A 96 -10.79 -14.67 -18.40
N PHE A 97 -11.79 -13.84 -18.12
CA PHE A 97 -13.17 -14.06 -18.53
C PHE A 97 -13.31 -14.07 -20.05
N ASP A 98 -12.64 -13.14 -20.75
CA ASP A 98 -12.64 -13.10 -22.21
C ASP A 98 -12.02 -14.37 -22.80
N SER A 99 -10.86 -14.80 -22.28
CA SER A 99 -10.20 -16.04 -22.71
C SER A 99 -11.09 -17.28 -22.54
N LEU A 100 -11.78 -17.39 -21.40
CA LEU A 100 -12.62 -18.55 -21.05
C LEU A 100 -13.98 -18.55 -21.74
N ARG A 101 -14.46 -17.39 -22.17
CA ARG A 101 -15.71 -17.28 -22.91
C ARG A 101 -15.59 -17.86 -24.32
N PHE A 102 -14.41 -17.73 -24.94
CA PHE A 102 -14.18 -18.11 -26.33
C PHE A 102 -13.42 -19.44 -26.49
N HIS A 103 -12.72 -19.91 -25.46
CA HIS A 103 -11.95 -21.15 -25.51
C HIS A 103 -12.07 -21.93 -24.19
N ASP A 104 -12.09 -23.27 -24.28
CA ASP A 104 -12.11 -24.14 -23.11
C ASP A 104 -10.80 -24.03 -22.30
N PHE A 105 -10.91 -24.24 -20.98
CA PHE A 105 -9.76 -24.24 -20.07
C PHE A 105 -8.72 -25.28 -20.51
N GLY A 106 -7.48 -24.85 -20.77
CA GLY A 106 -6.37 -25.73 -21.15
C GLY A 106 -6.13 -25.86 -22.65
N ASP A 107 -6.93 -25.21 -23.50
CA ASP A 107 -6.61 -25.10 -24.92
C ASP A 107 -5.40 -24.17 -25.13
N ALA A 108 -4.48 -24.56 -26.03
CA ALA A 108 -3.32 -23.75 -26.37
C ALA A 108 -3.72 -22.37 -26.92
N LEU A 109 -4.86 -22.31 -27.63
CA LEU A 109 -5.46 -21.08 -28.11
C LEU A 109 -6.00 -20.18 -26.98
N ALA A 110 -6.51 -20.76 -25.89
CA ALA A 110 -6.92 -20.01 -24.70
C ALA A 110 -5.70 -19.33 -24.07
N ILE A 111 -4.61 -20.07 -23.87
CA ILE A 111 -3.37 -19.54 -23.28
C ILE A 111 -2.80 -18.40 -24.15
N GLN A 112 -2.76 -18.58 -25.47
CA GLN A 112 -2.26 -17.55 -26.37
C GLN A 112 -3.14 -16.29 -26.37
N THR A 113 -4.46 -16.46 -26.34
CA THR A 113 -5.42 -15.34 -26.25
C THR A 113 -5.25 -14.59 -24.93
N PHE A 114 -5.10 -15.31 -23.83
CA PHE A 114 -4.84 -14.74 -22.52
C PHE A 114 -3.53 -13.94 -22.46
N GLN A 115 -2.44 -14.47 -23.04
CA GLN A 115 -1.16 -13.77 -23.11
C GLN A 115 -1.23 -12.49 -23.95
N PHE A 116 -1.92 -12.54 -25.09
CA PHE A 116 -2.10 -11.37 -25.93
C PHE A 116 -2.96 -10.31 -25.22
N GLY A 117 -4.04 -10.74 -24.57
CA GLY A 117 -4.87 -9.87 -23.74
C GLY A 117 -4.10 -9.24 -22.59
N ALA A 118 -3.22 -9.98 -21.92
CA ALA A 118 -2.34 -9.45 -20.90
C ALA A 118 -1.36 -8.42 -21.46
N PHE A 119 -0.72 -8.70 -22.60
CA PHE A 119 0.21 -7.73 -23.20
C PHE A 119 -0.50 -6.44 -23.64
N LEU A 120 -1.72 -6.55 -24.17
CA LEU A 120 -2.45 -5.42 -24.74
C LEU A 120 -3.21 -4.60 -23.69
N PHE A 121 -3.74 -5.24 -22.64
CA PHE A 121 -4.54 -4.59 -21.60
C PHE A 121 -3.82 -4.49 -20.26
N TYR A 122 -3.18 -5.55 -19.78
CA TYR A 122 -2.52 -5.54 -18.47
C TYR A 122 -1.28 -4.65 -18.46
N LEU A 123 -0.41 -4.73 -19.47
CA LEU A 123 0.84 -3.97 -19.48
C LEU A 123 0.65 -2.44 -19.53
N PRO A 124 -0.21 -1.87 -20.41
CA PRO A 124 -0.50 -0.43 -20.34
C PRO A 124 -1.16 -0.01 -19.02
N THR A 125 -2.03 -0.85 -18.46
CA THR A 125 -2.65 -0.60 -17.16
C THR A 125 -1.61 -0.61 -16.05
N ALA A 126 -0.69 -1.58 -16.03
CA ALA A 126 0.37 -1.68 -15.04
C ALA A 126 1.29 -0.45 -15.07
N ILE A 127 1.66 0.02 -16.27
CA ILE A 127 2.44 1.26 -16.44
C ILE A 127 1.65 2.46 -15.89
N PHE A 128 0.37 2.59 -16.23
CA PHE A 128 -0.49 3.66 -15.72
C PHE A 128 -0.60 3.64 -14.19
N LEU A 129 -0.83 2.47 -13.60
CA LEU A 129 -0.92 2.29 -12.14
C LEU A 129 0.43 2.54 -11.47
N LEU A 130 1.54 2.25 -12.11
CA LEU A 130 2.88 2.56 -11.61
C LEU A 130 3.13 4.07 -11.56
N VAL A 131 2.77 4.81 -12.61
CA VAL A 131 2.84 6.28 -12.64
C VAL A 131 1.91 6.90 -11.59
N PHE A 132 0.72 6.32 -11.41
CA PHE A 132 -0.20 6.74 -10.36
C PHE A 132 0.40 6.49 -8.97
N THR A 133 0.97 5.30 -8.75
CA THR A 133 1.66 4.94 -7.50
C THR A 133 2.80 5.91 -7.21
N TRP A 134 3.56 6.29 -8.23
CA TRP A 134 4.61 7.29 -8.10
C TRP A 134 4.09 8.65 -7.61
N THR A 135 2.90 9.05 -8.08
CA THR A 135 2.33 10.37 -7.79
C THR A 135 1.72 10.45 -6.41
N PHE A 136 1.11 9.37 -5.92
CA PHE A 136 0.27 9.39 -4.72
C PHE A 136 0.87 8.62 -3.53
N LEU A 137 1.86 7.75 -3.73
CA LEU A 137 2.41 6.88 -2.69
C LEU A 137 3.92 7.06 -2.52
N ASN A 138 4.41 6.63 -1.35
CA ASN A 138 5.84 6.68 -1.02
C ASN A 138 6.70 5.84 -1.96
N LYS A 139 7.99 6.21 -2.08
CA LYS A 139 8.97 5.53 -2.93
C LYS A 139 9.07 4.01 -2.70
N LYS A 140 8.86 3.55 -1.46
CA LYS A 140 8.82 2.12 -1.11
C LYS A 140 7.69 1.38 -1.86
N TRP A 141 6.51 1.98 -1.96
CA TRP A 141 5.34 1.39 -2.63
C TRP A 141 5.49 1.29 -4.14
N ILE A 142 6.24 2.20 -4.75
CA ILE A 142 6.58 2.13 -6.18
C ILE A 142 7.36 0.84 -6.46
N ILE A 143 8.34 0.53 -5.62
CA ILE A 143 9.15 -0.69 -5.75
C ILE A 143 8.28 -1.93 -5.54
N TYR A 144 7.43 -1.95 -4.51
CA TYR A 144 6.49 -3.06 -4.29
C TYR A 144 5.55 -3.26 -5.50
N SER A 145 4.96 -2.17 -6.01
CA SER A 145 4.11 -2.19 -7.19
C SER A 145 4.83 -2.77 -8.41
N LEU A 146 6.06 -2.31 -8.67
CA LEU A 146 6.88 -2.79 -9.77
C LEU A 146 7.18 -4.30 -9.65
N ILE A 147 7.55 -4.77 -8.47
CA ILE A 147 7.85 -6.19 -8.22
C ILE A 147 6.60 -7.04 -8.47
N VAL A 148 5.44 -6.62 -7.94
CA VAL A 148 4.17 -7.34 -8.15
C VAL A 148 3.83 -7.43 -9.63
N ASP A 149 3.90 -6.32 -10.36
CA ASP A 149 3.59 -6.30 -11.79
C ASP A 149 4.57 -7.17 -12.59
N LEU A 150 5.85 -7.20 -12.22
CA LEU A 150 6.87 -8.05 -12.84
C LEU A 150 6.62 -9.54 -12.56
N VAL A 151 6.25 -9.90 -11.33
CA VAL A 151 5.88 -11.28 -10.97
C VAL A 151 4.66 -11.74 -11.78
N ILE A 152 3.65 -10.89 -11.93
CA ILE A 152 2.45 -11.21 -12.71
C ILE A 152 2.81 -11.41 -14.18
N LEU A 153 3.60 -10.50 -14.78
CA LEU A 153 4.04 -10.66 -16.16
C LEU A 153 4.88 -11.93 -16.38
N LEU A 154 5.78 -12.26 -15.45
CA LEU A 154 6.55 -13.50 -15.49
C LEU A 154 5.65 -14.73 -15.39
N ALA A 155 4.66 -14.72 -14.49
CA ALA A 155 3.71 -15.82 -14.34
C ALA A 155 2.90 -16.04 -15.63
N ILE A 156 2.42 -14.96 -16.25
CA ILE A 156 1.69 -15.01 -17.53
C ILE A 156 2.59 -15.50 -18.68
N TRP A 157 3.87 -15.13 -18.66
CA TRP A 157 4.84 -15.56 -19.67
C TRP A 157 5.26 -17.03 -19.51
N GLN A 158 5.30 -17.55 -18.28
CA GLN A 158 5.66 -18.95 -17.98
C GLN A 158 4.49 -19.93 -18.16
N LEU A 159 3.25 -19.44 -18.22
CA LEU A 159 2.04 -20.24 -18.42
C LEU A 159 2.11 -21.28 -19.56
N PRO A 160 2.64 -20.98 -20.77
CA PRO A 160 2.77 -21.95 -21.85
C PRO A 160 3.93 -22.96 -21.68
N LEU A 161 4.84 -22.78 -20.72
CA LEU A 161 5.94 -23.72 -20.46
C LEU A 161 5.53 -24.84 -19.47
N LEU A 162 4.41 -24.68 -18.79
CA LEU A 162 3.90 -25.59 -17.76
C LEU A 162 2.87 -26.61 -18.30
N HIS A 163 2.57 -26.57 -19.61
CA HIS A 163 1.56 -27.39 -20.27
C HIS A 163 2.13 -28.05 -21.53
#